data_AF-A0A954RMM8-F1
#
_entry.id   AF-A0A954RMM8-F1
#
_cell.length_a   1.000
_cell.length_b   1.000
_cell.length_c   1.000
_cell.angle_alpha   90.00
_cell.angle_beta   90.00
_cell.angle_gamma   90.00
#
_symmetry.space_group_name_H-M   'P 1'
#
loop_
_entity.id
_entity.type
_entity.pdbx_description
1 polymer ?
#
loop_
_entity_poly.entity_id
_entity_poly.type
_entity_poly.pdbx_seq_one_letter_code
_entity_poly.pdbx_strand_id
1 'polypeptide(L)'
;MRQPAELKHDIPLQWSTGTGTQVWQMICAAIAGDLATIRQLVTDHLELVECSHAYRTPLYFAVRENKIDVARFLLERGANPVGLAVNDTLLQITQDRGYREMEQLLDETIHGVGMPLDAGERLAELIR
;
A
#
# COMPACT_ATOMS: atom_id res chain seq x y z
N MET A 1 -8.23 14.89 7.20
CA MET A 1 -9.03 14.29 6.11
C MET A 1 -10.39 13.89 6.68
N ARG A 2 -11.52 14.02 5.95
CA ARG A 2 -12.85 13.57 6.44
C ARG A 2 -13.16 12.19 5.86
N GLN A 3 -13.64 11.27 6.70
CA GLN A 3 -14.03 9.92 6.27
C GLN A 3 -15.25 9.99 5.32
N PRO A 4 -15.15 9.46 4.09
CA PRO A 4 -16.28 9.31 3.17
C PRO A 4 -17.41 8.49 3.78
N ALA A 5 -18.65 8.77 3.41
CA ALA A 5 -19.81 8.08 4.01
C ALA A 5 -19.78 6.57 3.73
N GLU A 6 -19.30 6.21 2.55
CA GLU A 6 -19.13 4.86 2.02
C GLU A 6 -18.15 4.02 2.86
N LEU A 7 -17.20 4.68 3.53
CA LEU A 7 -16.17 4.02 4.33
C LEU A 7 -16.46 4.02 5.83
N LYS A 8 -17.65 4.47 6.26
CA LYS A 8 -18.03 4.49 7.69
C LYS A 8 -18.58 3.16 8.19
N HIS A 9 -18.91 2.25 7.27
CA HIS A 9 -19.62 1.02 7.59
C HIS A 9 -18.68 -0.18 7.47
N ASP A 10 -18.84 -1.11 8.40
CA ASP A 10 -18.12 -2.38 8.43
C ASP A 10 -18.80 -3.40 7.51
N ILE A 11 -18.97 -3.01 6.25
CA ILE A 11 -19.61 -3.81 5.21
C ILE A 11 -18.57 -4.01 4.11
N PRO A 12 -18.44 -5.24 3.55
CA PRO A 12 -17.58 -5.50 2.41
C PRO A 12 -17.87 -4.54 1.26
N LEU A 13 -16.83 -3.95 0.68
CA LEU A 13 -16.97 -3.04 -0.45
C LEU A 13 -17.13 -3.82 -1.76
N GLN A 14 -17.93 -3.28 -2.69
CA GLN A 14 -18.12 -3.91 -4.01
C GLN A 14 -16.97 -3.66 -4.99
N TRP A 15 -16.12 -2.66 -4.70
CA TRP A 15 -15.06 -2.15 -5.59
C TRP A 15 -13.66 -2.19 -4.96
N SER A 16 -13.52 -2.73 -3.75
CA SER A 16 -12.26 -2.84 -3.03
C SER A 16 -12.29 -4.08 -2.14
N THR A 17 -11.12 -4.57 -1.78
CA THR A 17 -10.93 -5.59 -0.76
C THR A 17 -11.19 -5.03 0.64
N GLY A 18 -11.70 -5.86 1.54
CA GLY A 18 -12.03 -5.50 2.93
C GLY A 18 -13.33 -4.71 3.11
N THR A 19 -13.57 -4.29 4.36
CA THR A 19 -14.71 -3.47 4.75
C THR A 19 -14.40 -1.97 4.63
N GLY A 20 -15.44 -1.13 4.56
CA GLY A 20 -15.27 0.32 4.48
C GLY A 20 -14.39 0.90 5.59
N THR A 21 -14.58 0.43 6.82
CA THR A 21 -13.79 0.81 8.00
C THR A 21 -12.32 0.40 7.88
N GLN A 22 -12.05 -0.83 7.42
CA GLN A 22 -10.69 -1.33 7.21
C GLN A 22 -9.96 -0.52 6.13
N VAL A 23 -10.60 -0.27 4.98
CA VAL A 23 -10.02 0.52 3.90
C VAL A 23 -9.71 1.94 4.37
N TRP A 24 -10.61 2.56 5.13
CA TRP A 24 -10.34 3.89 5.69
C TRP A 24 -9.18 3.88 6.68
N GLN A 25 -9.15 2.90 7.59
CA GLN A 25 -8.07 2.78 8.58
C GLN A 25 -6.73 2.58 7.90
N MET A 26 -6.67 1.73 6.87
CA MET A 26 -5.48 1.50 6.05
C MET A 26 -4.99 2.79 5.38
N ILE A 27 -5.89 3.57 4.78
CA ILE A 27 -5.55 4.86 4.15
C ILE A 27 -5.04 5.86 5.19
N CYS A 28 -5.70 5.99 6.34
CA CYS A 28 -5.26 6.89 7.40
C CYS A 28 -3.88 6.51 7.94
N ALA A 29 -3.64 5.22 8.16
CA ALA A 29 -2.35 4.70 8.62
C ALA A 29 -1.25 4.96 7.58
N ALA A 30 -1.53 4.76 6.30
CA ALA A 30 -0.57 5.03 5.23
C ALA A 30 -0.19 6.52 5.12
N ILE A 31 -1.16 7.42 5.32
CA ILE A 31 -0.92 8.87 5.37
C ILE A 31 -0.07 9.24 6.58
N ALA A 32 -0.39 8.66 7.75
CA ALA A 32 0.30 8.96 9.00
C ALA A 32 1.71 8.36 9.07
N GLY A 33 1.99 7.30 8.30
CA GLY A 33 3.19 6.48 8.46
C GLY A 33 3.06 5.48 9.61
N ASP A 34 1.84 5.12 10.00
CA ASP A 34 1.57 4.17 11.09
C ASP A 34 1.75 2.73 10.61
N LEU A 35 3.01 2.29 10.59
CA LEU A 35 3.38 0.94 10.19
C LEU A 35 2.81 -0.13 11.12
N ALA A 36 2.59 0.16 12.41
CA ALA A 36 2.08 -0.81 13.36
C ALA A 36 0.63 -1.19 13.01
N THR A 37 -0.21 -0.20 12.77
CA THR A 37 -1.60 -0.42 12.31
C THR A 37 -1.63 -1.15 10.97
N ILE A 38 -0.78 -0.78 10.02
CA ILE A 38 -0.71 -1.46 8.72
C ILE A 38 -0.29 -2.93 8.87
N ARG A 39 0.69 -3.23 9.74
CA ARG A 39 1.11 -4.60 10.00
C ARG A 39 -0.02 -5.44 10.58
N GLN A 40 -0.79 -4.90 11.51
CA GLN A 40 -1.95 -5.57 12.08
C GLN A 40 -3.00 -5.87 10.99
N LEU A 41 -3.41 -4.85 10.24
CA LEU A 41 -4.39 -4.99 9.16
C LEU A 41 -3.98 -6.03 8.11
N VAL A 42 -2.72 -6.00 7.67
CA VAL A 42 -2.20 -6.92 6.65
C VAL A 42 -1.93 -8.34 7.20
N THR A 43 -1.79 -8.50 8.52
CA THR A 43 -1.66 -9.83 9.14
C THR A 43 -2.99 -10.59 9.08
N ASP A 44 -4.08 -9.88 9.34
CA ASP A 44 -5.42 -10.47 9.33
C ASP A 44 -6.00 -10.53 7.90
N HIS A 45 -5.64 -9.55 7.05
CA HIS A 45 -6.22 -9.33 5.73
C HIS A 45 -5.16 -8.87 4.71
N LEU A 46 -4.40 -9.81 4.15
CA LEU A 46 -3.34 -9.51 3.16
C LEU A 46 -3.89 -8.74 1.95
N GLU A 47 -5.14 -8.99 1.57
CA GLU A 47 -5.83 -8.33 0.47
C GLU A 47 -5.96 -6.81 0.64
N LEU A 48 -5.82 -6.26 1.85
CA LEU A 48 -5.87 -4.82 2.11
C LEU A 48 -4.65 -4.06 1.55
N VAL A 49 -3.56 -4.75 1.20
CA VAL A 49 -2.39 -4.14 0.56
C VAL A 49 -2.77 -3.42 -0.74
N GLU A 50 -3.68 -4.02 -1.51
CA GLU A 50 -4.17 -3.50 -2.79
C GLU A 50 -5.58 -2.87 -2.68
N CYS A 51 -6.08 -2.61 -1.46
CA CYS A 51 -7.34 -1.89 -1.31
C CYS A 51 -7.26 -0.50 -1.95
N SER A 52 -8.40 0.10 -2.29
CA SER A 52 -8.37 1.44 -2.88
C SER A 52 -9.60 2.26 -2.60
N HIS A 53 -9.41 3.57 -2.62
CA HIS A 53 -10.50 4.54 -2.60
C HIS A 53 -10.23 5.63 -3.65
N ALA A 54 -11.19 5.83 -4.56
CA ALA A 54 -11.06 6.75 -5.68
C ALA A 54 -9.75 6.53 -6.48
N TYR A 55 -9.48 5.26 -6.84
CA TYR A 55 -8.30 4.83 -7.60
C TYR A 55 -6.96 5.09 -6.91
N ARG A 56 -6.95 5.25 -5.57
CA ARG A 56 -5.73 5.47 -4.80
C ARG A 56 -5.53 4.33 -3.80
N THR A 57 -4.38 3.69 -3.88
CA THR A 57 -3.96 2.59 -3.00
C THR A 57 -3.26 3.10 -1.74
N PRO A 58 -3.12 2.28 -0.69
CA PRO A 58 -2.27 2.60 0.47
C PRO A 58 -0.86 3.01 0.06
N LEU A 59 -0.27 2.33 -0.92
CA LEU A 59 1.07 2.66 -1.44
C LEU A 59 1.10 4.08 -2.03
N TYR A 60 0.08 4.49 -2.78
CA TYR A 60 -0.01 5.87 -3.26
C TYR A 60 0.03 6.89 -2.12
N PHE A 61 -0.73 6.67 -1.05
CA PHE A 61 -0.73 7.58 0.09
C PHE A 61 0.62 7.60 0.80
N ALA A 62 1.28 6.45 0.96
CA ALA A 62 2.62 6.38 1.53
C ALA A 62 3.64 7.14 0.69
N VAL A 63 3.63 6.98 -0.64
CA VAL A 63 4.51 7.72 -1.56
C VAL A 63 4.24 9.22 -1.49
N ARG A 64 2.97 9.64 -1.56
CA ARG A 64 2.59 11.05 -1.51
C ARG A 64 3.02 11.73 -0.21
N GLU A 65 2.97 11.02 0.91
CA GLU A 65 3.36 11.56 2.23
C GLU A 65 4.81 11.22 2.63
N ASN A 66 5.58 10.66 1.69
CA ASN A 66 6.97 10.21 1.85
C ASN A 66 7.22 9.27 3.04
N LYS A 67 6.33 8.29 3.25
CA LYS A 67 6.42 7.29 4.33
C LYS A 67 7.20 6.06 3.88
N ILE A 68 8.53 6.16 3.89
CA ILE A 68 9.44 5.12 3.36
C ILE A 68 9.18 3.73 3.96
N ASP A 69 9.11 3.63 5.29
CA ASP A 69 8.95 2.34 5.97
C ASP A 69 7.61 1.66 5.62
N VAL A 70 6.56 2.46 5.48
CA VAL A 70 5.25 1.98 5.04
C VAL A 70 5.31 1.55 3.58
N ALA A 71 5.88 2.37 2.69
CA ALA A 71 6.01 2.04 1.28
C ALA A 71 6.79 0.73 1.09
N ARG A 72 7.94 0.58 1.76
CA ARG A 72 8.76 -0.63 1.73
C ARG A 72 7.95 -1.84 2.18
N PHE A 73 7.28 -1.75 3.33
CA PHE A 73 6.45 -2.85 3.82
C PHE A 73 5.33 -3.24 2.85
N LEU A 74 4.64 -2.27 2.25
CA LEU A 74 3.59 -2.56 1.28
C LEU A 74 4.15 -3.25 0.03
N LEU A 75 5.29 -2.79 -0.48
CA LEU A 75 5.99 -3.39 -1.63
C LEU A 75 6.45 -4.83 -1.32
N GLU A 76 6.98 -5.08 -0.12
CA GLU A 76 7.35 -6.44 0.37
C GLU A 76 6.14 -7.38 0.41
N ARG A 77 4.94 -6.84 0.57
CA ARG A 77 3.67 -7.59 0.59
C ARG A 77 2.98 -7.66 -0.76
N GLY A 78 3.67 -7.27 -1.83
CA GLY A 78 3.18 -7.38 -3.20
C GLY A 78 2.35 -6.19 -3.68
N ALA A 79 2.47 -5.03 -3.02
CA ALA A 79 1.84 -3.81 -3.54
C ALA A 79 2.39 -3.46 -4.91
N ASN A 80 1.53 -3.03 -5.83
CA ASN A 80 1.92 -2.70 -7.20
C ASN A 80 2.68 -1.36 -7.27
N PRO A 81 4.00 -1.33 -7.58
CA PRO A 81 4.80 -0.10 -7.61
C PRO A 81 4.49 0.80 -8.80
N VAL A 82 3.82 0.29 -9.84
CA VAL A 82 3.41 1.06 -11.03
C VAL A 82 1.96 1.50 -10.97
N GLY A 83 1.36 1.47 -9.77
CA GLY A 83 0.00 1.96 -9.54
C GLY A 83 -0.17 3.39 -10.04
N LEU A 84 -1.24 3.61 -10.81
CA LEU A 84 -1.61 4.95 -11.28
C LEU A 84 -2.44 5.65 -10.22
N ALA A 85 -2.09 6.89 -9.90
CA ALA A 85 -3.07 7.85 -9.44
C ALA A 85 -3.80 8.43 -10.66
N VAL A 86 -4.92 9.12 -10.43
CA VAL A 86 -5.77 9.73 -11.48
C VAL A 86 -4.96 10.44 -12.59
N ASN A 87 -3.84 11.10 -12.26
CA ASN A 87 -3.03 11.85 -13.22
C ASN A 87 -1.51 11.57 -13.18
N ASP A 88 -0.97 10.92 -12.13
CA ASP A 88 0.48 10.79 -11.92
C ASP A 88 0.86 9.35 -11.55
N THR A 89 2.03 8.89 -12.01
CA THR A 89 2.66 7.66 -11.50
C THR A 89 3.32 7.92 -10.15
N LEU A 90 3.56 6.86 -9.37
CA LEU A 90 4.29 6.99 -8.11
C LEU A 90 5.70 7.57 -8.31
N LEU A 91 6.39 7.20 -9.39
CA LEU A 91 7.69 7.77 -9.76
C LEU A 91 7.61 9.26 -10.13
N GLN A 92 6.55 9.70 -10.82
CA GLN A 92 6.39 11.13 -11.13
C GLN A 92 6.25 11.93 -9.83
N ILE A 93 5.49 11.41 -8.85
CA ILE A 93 5.32 12.06 -7.54
C ILE A 93 6.66 12.19 -6.80
N THR A 94 7.50 11.15 -6.82
CA THR A 94 8.82 11.22 -6.16
C THR A 94 9.76 12.19 -6.85
N GLN A 95 9.75 12.22 -8.18
CA GLN A 95 10.56 13.14 -9.00
C GLN A 95 10.17 14.60 -8.77
N ASP A 96 8.88 14.92 -8.87
CA ASP A 96 8.36 16.29 -8.72
C ASP A 96 8.64 16.88 -7.33
N ARG A 97 8.71 16.01 -6.31
CA ARG A 97 8.92 16.40 -4.91
C ARG A 97 10.36 16.21 -4.42
N GLY A 98 11.23 15.64 -5.24
CA GLY A 98 12.63 15.36 -4.88
C GLY A 98 12.80 14.26 -3.82
N TYR A 99 11.87 13.30 -3.71
CA TYR A 99 11.94 12.18 -2.76
C TYR A 99 12.89 11.10 -3.24
N ARG A 100 14.20 11.37 -3.20
CA ARG A 100 15.26 10.50 -3.74
C ARG A 100 15.24 9.07 -3.19
N GLU A 101 15.05 8.91 -1.88
CA GLU A 101 15.02 7.58 -1.26
C GLU A 101 13.77 6.79 -1.68
N MET A 102 12.61 7.44 -1.76
CA MET A 102 11.37 6.82 -2.24
C MET A 102 11.47 6.46 -3.73
N GLU A 103 12.09 7.33 -4.53
CA GLU A 103 12.36 7.09 -5.95
C GLU A 103 13.22 5.83 -6.12
N GLN A 104 14.33 5.73 -5.38
CA GLN A 104 15.19 4.55 -5.39
C GLN A 104 14.44 3.27 -4.97
N LEU A 105 13.66 3.33 -3.90
CA LEU A 105 12.86 2.20 -3.43
C LEU A 105 11.88 1.68 -4.50
N LEU A 106 11.18 2.58 -5.19
CA LEU A 106 10.25 2.22 -6.24
C LEU A 106 10.99 1.67 -7.47
N ASP A 107 12.09 2.31 -7.87
CA ASP A 107 12.91 1.91 -9.02
C ASP A 107 13.51 0.50 -8.82
N GLU A 108 14.07 0.23 -7.64
CA GLU A 108 14.59 -1.09 -7.25
C GLU A 108 13.53 -2.18 -7.31
N THR A 109 12.30 -1.84 -6.89
CA THR A 109 11.18 -2.79 -6.89
C THR A 109 10.66 -3.05 -8.31
N ILE A 110 10.62 -2.03 -9.17
CA ILE A 110 10.20 -2.15 -10.57
C ILE A 110 11.22 -2.97 -11.38
N HIS A 111 12.51 -2.72 -11.17
CA HIS A 111 13.60 -3.40 -11.88
C HIS A 111 14.02 -4.73 -11.24
N GLY A 112 13.43 -5.12 -10.11
CA GLY A 112 13.57 -6.45 -9.52
C GLY A 112 14.93 -6.75 -8.90
N VAL A 113 15.70 -5.72 -8.49
CA VAL A 113 17.09 -5.91 -8.02
C VAL A 113 17.21 -6.10 -6.50
N GLY A 114 16.18 -5.83 -5.69
CA GLY A 114 16.41 -5.56 -4.26
C GLY A 114 15.55 -6.23 -3.19
N MET A 115 14.56 -7.06 -3.50
CA MET A 115 13.68 -7.61 -2.46
C MET A 115 13.90 -9.11 -2.29
N PRO A 116 14.36 -9.59 -1.12
CA PRO A 116 14.32 -11.03 -0.83
C PRO A 116 12.86 -11.46 -0.86
N LEU A 117 12.50 -12.20 -1.91
CA LEU A 117 11.18 -12.78 -2.15
C LEU A 117 10.90 -13.93 -1.16
N ASP A 118 10.95 -13.66 0.15
CA ASP A 118 10.59 -14.64 1.18
C ASP A 118 9.06 -14.89 1.23
N ALA A 119 8.28 -14.14 0.44
CA ALA A 119 6.86 -14.39 0.23
C ALA A 119 6.58 -15.63 -0.64
N GLY A 120 7.56 -16.07 -1.45
CA GLY A 120 7.42 -17.26 -2.30
C GLY A 120 7.61 -18.59 -1.56
N GLU A 121 8.40 -18.61 -0.47
CA GLU A 121 8.75 -19.86 0.22
C GLU A 121 7.73 -20.29 1.30
N ARG A 122 6.86 -19.40 1.79
CA ARG A 122 5.88 -19.77 2.84
C ARG A 122 4.60 -20.44 2.32
N LEU A 123 4.28 -20.31 1.04
CA LEU A 123 3.14 -21.03 0.45
C LEU A 123 3.44 -22.53 0.25
N ALA A 124 4.71 -22.94 0.25
CA ALA A 124 5.11 -24.35 0.15
C ALA A 124 5.06 -25.09 1.50
N GLU A 125 5.14 -24.40 2.64
CA GLU A 125 5.08 -25.03 3.97
C GLU A 125 3.66 -25.21 4.52
N LEU A 126 2.66 -24.53 3.95
CA LEU A 126 1.24 -24.67 4.35
C LEU A 126 0.50 -25.82 3.64
N ILE A 127 1.19 -26.61 2.80
CA ILE A 127 0.65 -27.80 2.12
C ILE A 127 1.48 -29.06 2.47
N ARG A 128 2.02 -29.15 3.68
CA ARG A 128 2.56 -30.41 4.24
C ARG A 128 1.67 -31.00 5.31
#